data_AF-A0A8J2KW46-F1
#
_entry.id   AF-A0A8J2KW46-F1
#
_cell.length_a   1.000
_cell.length_b   1.000
_cell.length_c   1.000
_cell.angle_alpha   90.00
_cell.angle_beta   90.00
_cell.angle_gamma   90.00
#
_symmetry.space_group_name_H-M   'P 1'
#
loop_
_entity.id
_entity.type
_entity.pdbx_description
1 polymer ?
#
loop_
_entity_poly.entity_id
_entity_poly.type
_entity_poly.pdbx_seq_one_letter_code
_entity_poly.pdbx_strand_id
1 'polypeptide(L)'
;MPKIQQGGTRFEKYEAIDEYVFDLFKEARSTFKTVRDIDLRSWALQKSREFVDFPFKASEKWVANFKKKHNMGSRKIQKVVSEREIVDSEILMERAREFREEVLKEAPKYGDKYVWNTDQVGINYEILTTRTLSYKGERATFGFGFSPKNRATHSYTVQPIISMEGKIIGDFLVCLQEPGGKLGPRVVDTIFPAPNLTITCSSSGKL
;
A
#
# COMPACT_ATOMS: atom_id res chain seq x y z
N MET A 1 -28.62 -12.17 48.45
CA MET A 1 -27.44 -11.53 47.84
C MET A 1 -27.05 -12.30 46.57
N PRO A 2 -27.52 -11.89 45.37
CA PRO A 2 -27.09 -12.53 44.13
C PRO A 2 -25.76 -11.93 43.66
N LYS A 3 -24.75 -12.78 43.41
CA LYS A 3 -23.48 -12.40 42.79
C LYS A 3 -23.73 -12.01 41.33
N ILE A 4 -23.67 -10.71 41.03
CA ILE A 4 -23.61 -10.19 39.66
C ILE A 4 -22.25 -10.61 39.09
N GLN A 5 -22.24 -11.57 38.16
CA GLN A 5 -21.03 -12.01 37.48
C GLN A 5 -20.43 -10.85 36.68
N GLN A 6 -19.12 -10.62 36.83
CA GLN A 6 -18.34 -9.47 36.34
C GLN A 6 -18.20 -9.34 34.80
N GLY A 7 -19.17 -9.78 33.99
CA GLY A 7 -19.01 -9.80 32.53
C GLY A 7 -20.24 -9.52 31.70
N GLY A 8 -21.34 -9.08 32.30
CA GLY A 8 -22.58 -8.81 31.57
C GLY A 8 -23.25 -10.06 30.99
N THR A 9 -24.43 -9.87 30.41
CA THR A 9 -25.19 -10.94 29.76
C THR A 9 -24.52 -11.38 28.46
N ARG A 10 -24.85 -12.58 27.97
CA ARG A 10 -24.34 -13.07 26.67
C ARG A 10 -24.65 -12.09 25.53
N PHE A 11 -25.80 -11.43 25.60
CA PHE A 11 -26.23 -10.41 24.64
C PHE A 11 -25.32 -9.19 24.68
N GLU A 12 -25.07 -8.62 25.87
CA GLU A 12 -24.16 -7.47 26.05
C GLU A 12 -22.75 -7.76 25.53
N LYS A 13 -22.24 -8.98 25.75
CA LYS A 13 -20.92 -9.38 25.20
C LYS A 13 -20.88 -9.37 23.67
N TYR A 14 -21.95 -9.82 23.00
CA TYR A 14 -22.04 -9.76 21.54
C TYR A 14 -22.18 -8.31 21.04
N GLU A 15 -22.95 -7.49 21.74
CA GLU A 15 -23.14 -6.08 21.41
C GLU A 15 -21.83 -5.30 21.53
N ALA A 16 -21.08 -5.50 22.62
CA ALA A 16 -19.77 -4.86 22.81
C ALA A 16 -18.74 -5.24 21.73
N ILE A 17 -18.76 -6.49 21.23
CA ILE A 17 -17.93 -6.90 20.09
C ILE A 17 -18.39 -6.22 18.80
N ASP A 18 -19.70 -6.18 18.56
CA ASP A 18 -20.29 -5.57 17.37
C ASP A 18 -19.96 -4.07 17.29
N GLU A 19 -20.13 -3.33 18.38
CA GLU A 19 -19.80 -1.91 18.46
C GLU A 19 -18.30 -1.65 18.23
N TYR A 20 -17.43 -2.40 18.93
CA TYR A 20 -15.98 -2.26 18.78
C TYR A 20 -15.50 -2.48 17.34
N VAL A 21 -16.00 -3.54 16.68
CA VAL A 21 -15.63 -3.84 15.30
C VAL A 21 -16.17 -2.76 14.36
N PHE A 22 -17.36 -2.21 14.65
CA PHE A 22 -17.94 -1.15 13.85
C PHE A 22 -17.18 0.17 13.99
N ASP A 23 -16.68 0.49 15.18
CA ASP A 23 -15.83 1.66 15.42
C ASP A 23 -14.51 1.56 14.66
N LEU A 24 -13.83 0.41 14.72
CA LEU A 24 -12.62 0.17 13.94
C LEU A 24 -12.88 0.24 12.43
N PHE A 25 -14.04 -0.24 11.97
CA PHE A 25 -14.44 -0.07 10.58
C PHE A 25 -14.59 1.42 10.21
N LYS A 26 -15.25 2.23 11.05
CA LYS A 26 -15.40 3.68 10.80
C LYS A 26 -14.04 4.38 10.75
N GLU A 27 -13.12 4.04 11.65
CA GLU A 27 -11.74 4.57 11.65
C GLU A 27 -10.97 4.14 10.40
N ALA A 28 -11.10 2.87 9.99
CA ALA A 28 -10.49 2.40 8.76
C ALA A 28 -11.07 3.12 7.52
N ARG A 29 -12.36 3.46 7.53
CA ARG A 29 -12.98 4.26 6.46
C ARG A 29 -12.48 5.71 6.45
N SER A 30 -12.30 6.35 7.61
CA SER A 30 -11.80 7.74 7.68
C SER A 30 -10.32 7.83 7.27
N THR A 31 -9.55 6.78 7.48
CA THR A 31 -8.13 6.66 7.07
C THR A 31 -7.94 5.94 5.73
N PHE A 32 -9.04 5.68 5.01
CA PHE A 32 -9.08 4.97 3.73
C PHE A 32 -8.49 3.56 3.73
N LYS A 33 -8.15 2.97 4.88
CA LYS A 33 -7.60 1.60 4.98
C LYS A 33 -8.53 0.59 4.33
N THR A 34 -7.94 -0.36 3.61
CA THR A 34 -8.71 -1.45 3.00
C THR A 34 -9.15 -2.45 4.08
N VAL A 35 -10.44 -2.77 4.11
CA VAL A 35 -11.04 -3.70 5.09
C VAL A 35 -11.66 -4.88 4.35
N ARG A 36 -11.42 -6.10 4.84
CA ARG A 36 -11.98 -7.35 4.36
C ARG A 36 -12.63 -8.12 5.51
N ASP A 37 -13.36 -9.18 5.15
CA ASP A 37 -14.01 -10.07 6.12
C ASP A 37 -13.02 -10.64 7.15
N ILE A 38 -11.76 -10.90 6.77
CA ILE A 38 -10.72 -11.38 7.69
C ILE A 38 -10.34 -10.34 8.75
N ASP A 39 -10.38 -9.06 8.41
CA ASP A 39 -10.07 -7.97 9.34
C ASP A 39 -11.18 -7.85 10.38
N LEU A 40 -12.44 -7.89 9.94
CA LEU A 40 -13.60 -7.93 10.84
C LEU A 40 -13.54 -9.13 11.80
N ARG A 41 -13.18 -10.32 11.30
CA ARG A 41 -13.01 -11.51 12.15
C ARG A 41 -11.89 -11.33 13.17
N SER A 42 -10.76 -10.76 12.74
CA SER A 42 -9.60 -10.55 13.60
C SER A 42 -9.90 -9.56 14.74
N TRP A 43 -10.53 -8.42 14.42
CA TRP A 43 -10.96 -7.44 15.42
C TRP A 43 -11.98 -8.02 16.40
N ALA A 44 -12.93 -8.80 15.89
CA ALA A 44 -13.95 -9.42 16.74
C ALA A 44 -13.35 -10.47 17.69
N LEU A 45 -12.40 -11.29 17.20
CA LEU A 45 -11.68 -12.24 18.05
C LEU A 45 -10.81 -11.52 19.08
N GLN A 46 -10.15 -10.43 18.70
CA GLN A 46 -9.36 -9.62 19.63
C GLN A 46 -10.23 -9.11 20.78
N LYS A 47 -11.38 -8.49 20.49
CA LYS A 47 -12.31 -8.01 21.52
C LYS A 47 -12.89 -9.14 22.36
N SER A 48 -13.16 -10.30 21.75
CA SER A 48 -13.74 -11.43 22.46
C SER A 48 -12.86 -11.99 23.58
N ARG A 49 -11.52 -11.82 23.48
CA ARG A 49 -10.56 -12.28 24.49
C ARG A 49 -10.67 -11.52 25.82
N GLU A 50 -11.32 -10.36 25.82
CA GLU A 50 -11.57 -9.59 27.05
C GLU A 50 -12.68 -10.21 27.91
N PHE A 51 -13.52 -11.10 27.34
CA PHE A 51 -14.62 -11.74 28.07
C PHE A 51 -14.22 -13.13 28.57
N VAL A 52 -14.23 -13.30 29.89
CA VAL A 52 -14.04 -14.60 30.53
C VAL A 52 -15.21 -15.54 30.19
N ASP A 53 -14.90 -16.81 29.93
CA ASP A 53 -15.83 -17.90 29.61
C ASP A 53 -16.78 -17.61 28.44
N PHE A 54 -16.29 -16.91 27.40
CA PHE A 54 -17.08 -16.59 26.22
C PHE A 54 -16.45 -17.16 24.93
N PRO A 55 -16.86 -18.38 24.48
CA PRO A 55 -16.27 -19.03 23.31
C PRO A 55 -16.82 -18.45 21.99
N PHE A 56 -16.42 -17.22 21.68
CA PHE A 56 -16.75 -16.56 20.42
C PHE A 56 -15.88 -17.06 19.26
N LYS A 57 -16.48 -17.31 18.09
CA LYS A 57 -15.81 -17.95 16.94
C LYS A 57 -15.67 -17.09 15.69
N ALA A 58 -16.14 -15.83 15.71
CA ALA A 58 -16.16 -14.94 14.53
C ALA A 58 -16.57 -15.65 13.22
N SER A 59 -17.60 -16.49 13.28
CA SER A 59 -18.01 -17.37 12.18
C SER A 59 -18.42 -16.59 10.92
N GLU A 60 -18.45 -17.26 9.77
CA GLU A 60 -18.90 -16.64 8.51
C GLU A 60 -20.33 -16.07 8.63
N LYS A 61 -21.20 -16.80 9.33
CA LYS A 61 -22.57 -16.37 9.64
C LYS A 61 -22.58 -15.09 10.47
N TRP A 62 -21.68 -14.96 11.45
CA TRP A 62 -21.55 -13.74 12.23
C TRP A 62 -21.11 -12.56 11.35
N VAL A 63 -20.08 -12.74 10.51
CA VAL A 63 -19.63 -11.69 9.57
C VAL A 63 -20.73 -11.28 8.58
N ALA A 64 -21.49 -12.24 8.05
CA ALA A 64 -22.61 -11.96 7.15
C ALA A 64 -23.71 -11.14 7.86
N ASN A 65 -24.04 -11.50 9.10
CA ASN A 65 -25.02 -10.76 9.92
C ASN A 65 -24.51 -9.37 10.29
N PHE A 66 -23.24 -9.24 10.67
CA PHE A 66 -22.59 -7.97 10.98
C PHE A 66 -22.65 -7.02 9.77
N LYS A 67 -22.25 -7.49 8.59
CA LYS A 67 -22.33 -6.71 7.35
C LYS A 67 -23.78 -6.33 7.01
N LYS A 68 -24.74 -7.22 7.25
CA LYS A 68 -26.16 -6.91 7.02
C LYS A 68 -26.66 -5.83 7.98
N LYS A 69 -26.32 -5.94 9.28
CA LYS A 69 -26.69 -4.99 10.34
C LYS A 69 -26.17 -3.58 10.04
N HIS A 70 -24.91 -3.48 9.64
CA HIS A 70 -24.23 -2.20 9.39
C HIS A 70 -24.24 -1.74 7.93
N ASN A 71 -25.12 -2.36 7.12
CA ASN A 71 -25.28 -2.04 5.70
C ASN A 71 -23.96 -2.02 4.89
N MET A 72 -23.10 -3.00 5.12
CA MET A 72 -21.80 -3.13 4.47
C MET A 72 -21.85 -4.08 3.27
N GLY A 73 -21.00 -3.83 2.28
CA GLY A 73 -20.80 -4.70 1.12
C GLY A 73 -19.40 -4.55 0.54
N SER A 74 -18.92 -5.59 -0.15
CA SER A 74 -17.66 -5.49 -0.89
C SER A 74 -17.85 -4.59 -2.10
N ARG A 75 -17.07 -3.51 -2.21
CA ARG A 75 -17.10 -2.54 -3.30
C ARG A 75 -15.74 -2.46 -3.98
N LYS A 76 -15.74 -2.15 -5.28
CA LYS A 76 -14.51 -1.87 -6.04
C LYS A 76 -13.97 -0.51 -5.60
N ILE A 77 -12.67 -0.45 -5.30
CA ILE A 77 -11.97 0.81 -5.03
C ILE A 77 -11.90 1.60 -6.34
N GLN A 78 -12.41 2.82 -6.32
CA GLN A 78 -12.47 3.71 -7.48
C GLN A 78 -11.32 4.71 -7.52
N LYS A 79 -10.77 5.07 -6.36
CA LYS A 79 -9.65 6.00 -6.21
C LYS A 79 -8.69 5.47 -5.13
N VAL A 80 -7.41 5.38 -5.48
CA VAL A 80 -6.32 5.05 -4.55
C VAL A 80 -5.69 6.36 -4.10
N VAL A 81 -5.46 6.51 -2.81
CA VAL A 81 -4.85 7.71 -2.22
C VAL A 81 -3.56 7.32 -1.49
N SER A 82 -2.54 8.15 -1.59
CA SER A 82 -1.26 7.96 -0.88
C SER A 82 -1.18 8.90 0.33
N GLU A 83 -0.52 8.47 1.41
CA GLU A 83 -0.41 9.22 2.67
C GLU A 83 0.43 10.52 2.53
N ARG A 84 1.22 10.65 1.46
CA ARG A 84 2.26 11.68 1.30
C ARG A 84 1.81 12.98 0.64
N GLU A 85 0.63 13.03 0.03
CA GLU A 85 0.22 14.18 -0.81
C GLU A 85 -0.25 15.43 -0.03
N ILE A 86 -0.33 15.40 1.31
CA ILE A 86 -1.07 16.42 2.06
C ILE A 86 -0.19 17.53 2.66
N VAL A 87 1.13 17.37 2.74
CA VAL A 87 1.91 18.19 3.70
C VAL A 87 2.83 19.26 3.10
N ASP A 88 3.09 19.33 1.79
CA ASP A 88 4.06 20.33 1.31
C ASP A 88 3.88 20.77 -0.16
N SER A 89 2.65 21.08 -0.58
CA SER A 89 2.38 21.36 -2.00
C SER A 89 2.85 22.74 -2.47
N GLU A 90 2.80 23.77 -1.61
CA GLU A 90 3.10 25.15 -2.02
C GLU A 90 4.61 25.40 -2.13
N ILE A 91 5.40 24.99 -1.14
CA ILE A 91 6.87 25.13 -1.14
C ILE A 91 7.49 24.27 -2.24
N LEU A 92 6.95 23.07 -2.47
CA LEU A 92 7.39 22.20 -3.57
C LEU A 92 7.12 22.82 -4.94
N MET A 93 5.97 23.47 -5.12
CA MET A 93 5.62 24.13 -6.38
C MET A 93 6.54 25.32 -6.68
N GLU A 94 6.89 26.12 -5.67
CA GLU A 94 7.78 27.27 -5.87
C GLU A 94 9.19 26.83 -6.26
N ARG A 95 9.77 25.84 -5.56
CA ARG A 95 11.07 25.25 -5.92
C ARG A 95 11.07 24.60 -7.29
N ALA A 96 9.99 23.90 -7.65
CA ALA A 96 9.85 23.29 -8.98
C ALA A 96 9.82 24.35 -10.09
N ARG A 97 9.21 25.52 -9.81
CA ARG A 97 9.19 26.64 -10.75
C ARG A 97 10.59 27.24 -10.95
N GLU A 98 11.32 27.50 -9.86
CA GLU A 98 12.68 28.05 -9.92
C GLU A 98 13.60 27.12 -10.73
N PHE A 99 13.59 25.82 -10.42
CA PHE A 99 14.37 24.81 -11.15
C PHE A 99 14.02 24.79 -12.65
N ARG A 100 12.73 24.85 -13.00
CA ARG A 100 12.29 24.90 -14.40
C ARG A 100 12.85 26.13 -15.12
N GLU A 101 12.84 27.28 -14.48
CA GLU A 101 13.37 28.52 -15.07
C GLU A 101 14.87 28.45 -15.32
N GLU A 102 15.64 27.80 -14.43
CA GLU A 102 17.07 27.54 -14.63
C GLU A 102 17.33 26.59 -15.81
N VAL A 103 16.61 25.46 -15.86
CA VAL A 103 16.73 24.48 -16.95
C VAL A 103 16.41 25.11 -18.30
N LEU A 104 15.37 25.95 -18.38
CA LEU A 104 15.00 26.64 -19.63
C LEU A 104 16.05 27.67 -20.09
N LYS A 105 16.87 28.21 -19.18
CA LYS A 105 17.98 29.12 -19.53
C LYS A 105 19.23 28.37 -19.98
N GLU A 106 19.52 27.22 -19.37
CA GLU A 106 20.74 26.45 -19.62
C GLU A 106 20.62 25.44 -20.75
N ALA A 107 19.49 24.72 -20.85
CA ALA A 107 19.31 23.63 -21.83
C ALA A 107 19.54 24.07 -23.29
N PRO A 108 19.09 25.25 -23.77
CA PRO A 108 19.31 25.68 -25.15
C PRO A 108 20.78 25.90 -25.53
N LYS A 109 21.69 25.98 -24.56
CA LYS A 109 23.13 26.11 -24.81
C LYS A 109 23.76 24.81 -25.33
N TYR A 110 23.03 23.69 -25.22
CA TYR A 110 23.44 22.36 -25.64
C TYR A 110 22.48 21.86 -26.72
N GLY A 111 22.98 21.08 -27.68
CA GLY A 111 22.07 20.38 -28.60
C GLY A 111 21.29 19.29 -27.87
N ASP A 112 20.06 19.01 -28.30
CA ASP A 112 19.11 18.09 -27.63
C ASP A 112 19.70 16.69 -27.32
N LYS A 113 20.63 16.21 -28.14
CA LYS A 113 21.35 14.93 -27.90
C LYS A 113 22.29 14.93 -26.70
N TYR A 114 22.65 16.10 -26.17
CA TYR A 114 23.59 16.29 -25.06
C TYR A 114 22.90 16.73 -23.76
N VAL A 115 21.58 16.89 -23.78
CA VAL A 115 20.78 17.14 -22.59
C VAL A 115 20.14 15.82 -22.18
N TRP A 116 20.51 15.28 -21.03
CA TRP A 116 20.06 13.97 -20.57
C TRP A 116 19.24 14.10 -19.30
N ASN A 117 18.11 13.40 -19.27
CA ASN A 117 17.33 13.17 -18.08
C ASN A 117 17.63 11.75 -17.58
N THR A 118 17.96 11.63 -16.30
CA THR A 118 18.10 10.34 -15.63
C THR A 118 17.50 10.44 -14.26
N ASP A 119 16.70 9.44 -13.90
CA ASP A 119 16.13 9.33 -12.57
C ASP A 119 15.89 7.86 -12.25
N GLN A 120 15.87 7.54 -10.96
CA GLN A 120 15.67 6.18 -10.47
C GLN A 120 14.19 5.95 -10.15
N VAL A 121 13.58 4.96 -10.80
CA VAL A 121 12.21 4.53 -10.50
C VAL A 121 12.23 3.26 -9.64
N GLY A 122 11.61 3.31 -8.48
CA GLY A 122 11.36 2.14 -7.63
C GLY A 122 10.12 1.38 -8.10
N ILE A 123 10.29 0.12 -8.49
CA ILE A 123 9.19 -0.77 -8.84
C ILE A 123 8.95 -1.72 -7.66
N ASN A 124 7.82 -1.52 -6.99
CA ASN A 124 7.37 -2.35 -5.89
C ASN A 124 6.34 -3.36 -6.42
N TYR A 125 6.43 -4.61 -5.98
CA TYR A 125 5.29 -5.53 -6.12
C TYR A 125 4.21 -5.10 -5.12
N GLU A 126 3.24 -4.30 -5.56
CA GLU A 126 2.06 -3.96 -4.77
C GLU A 126 0.94 -4.97 -5.00
N ILE A 127 0.24 -5.36 -3.93
CA ILE A 127 -1.07 -5.97 -4.07
C ILE A 127 -2.10 -4.87 -4.00
N LEU A 128 -2.54 -4.44 -5.16
CA LEU A 128 -3.75 -3.66 -5.28
C LEU A 128 -4.93 -4.59 -5.03
N THR A 129 -5.31 -4.82 -3.77
CA THR A 129 -6.62 -5.40 -3.50
C THR A 129 -7.65 -4.45 -4.09
N THR A 130 -8.29 -4.82 -5.20
CA THR A 130 -9.19 -3.93 -5.94
C THR A 130 -10.51 -3.66 -5.21
N ARG A 131 -10.72 -4.28 -4.04
CA ARG A 131 -11.98 -4.26 -3.30
C ARG A 131 -11.77 -4.07 -1.81
N THR A 132 -12.69 -3.34 -1.20
CA THR A 132 -12.78 -3.12 0.24
C THR A 132 -14.24 -3.25 0.68
N LEU A 133 -14.48 -3.55 1.96
CA LEU A 133 -15.79 -3.39 2.56
C LEU A 133 -16.10 -1.90 2.70
N SER A 134 -17.27 -1.49 2.20
CA SER A 134 -17.80 -0.14 2.36
C SER A 134 -19.32 -0.19 2.54
N TYR A 135 -19.94 0.95 2.81
CA TYR A 135 -21.39 1.07 2.89
C TYR A 135 -22.05 0.75 1.53
N LYS A 136 -23.16 0.02 1.58
CA LYS A 136 -24.01 -0.20 0.40
C LYS A 136 -24.62 1.15 0.00
N GLY A 137 -24.59 1.47 -1.29
CA GLY A 137 -25.12 2.73 -1.83
C GLY A 137 -24.14 3.91 -1.87
N GLU A 138 -22.92 3.76 -1.32
CA GLU A 138 -21.89 4.80 -1.42
C GLU A 138 -21.53 5.10 -2.90
N ARG A 139 -21.47 6.39 -3.28
CA ARG A 139 -21.19 6.83 -4.67
C ARG A 139 -19.77 6.49 -5.13
N ALA A 140 -18.76 6.80 -4.30
CA ALA A 140 -17.36 6.54 -4.60
C ALA A 140 -16.68 5.87 -3.39
N THR A 141 -15.97 4.77 -3.64
CA THR A 141 -15.24 4.05 -2.59
C THR A 141 -13.75 4.27 -2.78
N PHE A 142 -13.15 4.92 -1.80
CA PHE A 142 -11.71 5.13 -1.69
C PHE A 142 -11.07 3.96 -0.94
N GLY A 143 -9.83 3.64 -1.29
CA GLY A 143 -9.04 2.64 -0.59
C GLY A 143 -7.55 2.96 -0.63
N PHE A 144 -6.87 2.59 0.45
CA PHE A 144 -5.45 2.75 0.64
C PHE A 144 -4.70 1.62 -0.08
N GLY A 145 -3.71 1.98 -0.90
CA GLY A 145 -2.78 1.02 -1.47
C GLY A 145 -1.83 0.52 -0.38
N PHE A 146 -1.87 -0.78 -0.06
CA PHE A 146 -0.88 -1.39 0.83
C PHE A 146 -0.22 -2.57 0.15
N SER A 147 1.12 -2.60 0.15
CA SER A 147 1.87 -3.81 -0.19
C SER A 147 2.07 -4.66 1.08
N PRO A 148 1.60 -5.93 1.12
CA PRO A 148 1.83 -6.77 2.28
C PRO A 148 3.33 -6.97 2.53
N LYS A 149 3.77 -6.83 3.78
CA LYS A 149 5.19 -6.87 4.20
C LYS A 149 6.00 -8.04 3.64
N ASN A 150 5.35 -9.17 3.37
CA ASN A 150 5.92 -10.43 2.87
C ASN A 150 5.94 -10.57 1.33
N ARG A 151 5.26 -9.69 0.58
CA ARG A 151 5.40 -9.54 -0.89
C ARG A 151 6.05 -8.22 -1.29
N ALA A 152 6.13 -7.28 -0.36
CA ALA A 152 6.91 -6.04 -0.42
C ALA A 152 8.42 -6.24 -0.17
N THR A 153 8.89 -7.48 0.04
CA THR A 153 10.31 -7.76 0.33
C THR A 153 11.23 -7.73 -0.88
N HIS A 154 10.66 -7.75 -2.08
CA HIS A 154 11.43 -7.57 -3.29
C HIS A 154 10.87 -6.32 -3.97
N SER A 155 11.60 -5.23 -3.90
CA SER A 155 11.51 -4.18 -4.90
C SER A 155 12.75 -4.26 -5.77
N TYR A 156 12.67 -3.63 -6.92
CA TYR A 156 13.85 -3.33 -7.70
C TYR A 156 13.74 -1.91 -8.20
N THR A 157 14.88 -1.27 -8.39
CA THR A 157 14.91 0.04 -9.03
C THR A 157 15.43 -0.08 -10.44
N VAL A 158 14.89 0.74 -11.32
CA VAL A 158 15.38 0.90 -12.68
C VAL A 158 15.82 2.35 -12.85
N GLN A 159 16.95 2.58 -13.49
CA GLN A 159 17.41 3.93 -13.84
C GLN A 159 17.66 3.99 -15.36
N PRO A 160 16.72 4.55 -16.13
CA PRO A 160 16.97 4.92 -17.52
C PRO A 160 17.77 6.22 -17.62
N ILE A 161 18.40 6.40 -18.78
CA ILE A 161 18.91 7.69 -19.24
C ILE A 161 18.24 7.98 -20.59
N ILE A 162 17.59 9.13 -20.71
CA ILE A 162 16.86 9.54 -21.91
C ILE A 162 17.35 10.93 -22.32
N SER A 163 17.73 11.10 -23.58
CA SER A 163 18.08 12.41 -24.13
C SER A 163 16.84 13.26 -24.39
N MET A 164 17.04 14.58 -24.49
CA MET A 164 15.99 15.51 -24.84
C MET A 164 15.39 15.26 -26.24
N GLU A 165 16.15 14.62 -27.16
CA GLU A 165 15.63 14.15 -28.46
C GLU A 165 14.78 12.86 -28.37
N GLY A 166 14.60 12.30 -27.16
CA GLY A 166 13.76 11.12 -26.92
C GLY A 166 14.44 9.77 -27.14
N LYS A 167 15.78 9.72 -27.18
CA LYS A 167 16.53 8.45 -27.30
C LYS A 167 17.00 7.96 -25.94
N ILE A 168 16.88 6.65 -25.72
CA ILE A 168 17.50 5.99 -24.57
C ILE A 168 19.01 5.92 -24.81
N ILE A 169 19.79 6.28 -23.80
CA ILE A 169 21.25 6.28 -23.85
C ILE A 169 21.76 5.17 -22.93
N GLY A 170 22.59 4.29 -23.50
CA GLY A 170 23.22 3.21 -22.76
C GLY A 170 22.22 2.15 -22.29
N ASP A 171 22.66 1.37 -21.30
CA ASP A 171 21.86 0.30 -20.72
C ASP A 171 20.94 0.82 -19.62
N PHE A 172 19.80 0.16 -19.43
CA PHE A 172 19.03 0.37 -18.21
C PHE A 172 19.75 -0.27 -17.04
N LEU A 173 19.99 0.53 -16.00
CA LEU A 173 20.53 0.02 -14.77
C LEU A 173 19.41 -0.54 -13.91
N VAL A 174 19.46 -1.83 -13.61
CA VAL A 174 18.51 -2.53 -12.74
C VAL A 174 19.22 -2.91 -11.44
N CYS A 175 18.74 -2.41 -10.31
CA CYS A 175 19.23 -2.80 -8.99
C CYS A 175 18.20 -3.70 -8.29
N LEU A 176 18.57 -4.96 -8.08
CA LEU A 176 17.76 -5.95 -7.37
C LEU A 176 17.97 -5.84 -5.86
N GLN A 177 16.90 -6.01 -5.09
CA GLN A 177 17.00 -6.15 -3.64
C GLN A 177 17.41 -7.57 -3.26
N GLU A 178 18.67 -7.74 -2.83
CA GLU A 178 19.23 -9.03 -2.44
C GLU A 178 19.82 -9.01 -1.02
N PRO A 179 19.56 -10.04 -0.18
CA PRO A 179 20.16 -10.14 1.15
C PRO A 179 21.69 -10.13 1.09
N GLY A 180 22.33 -9.19 1.79
CA GLY A 180 23.79 -9.10 1.84
C GLY A 180 24.45 -8.44 0.63
N GLY A 181 23.67 -7.82 -0.27
CA GLY A 181 24.20 -7.00 -1.37
C GLY A 181 24.97 -7.80 -2.43
N LYS A 182 24.67 -9.09 -2.56
CA LYS A 182 25.25 -9.98 -3.57
C LYS A 182 24.15 -10.79 -4.22
N LEU A 183 24.24 -10.99 -5.53
CA LEU A 183 23.33 -11.87 -6.26
C LEU A 183 23.49 -13.30 -5.74
N GLY A 184 22.38 -13.91 -5.30
CA GLY A 184 22.37 -15.32 -4.93
C GLY A 184 22.65 -16.23 -6.13
N PRO A 185 23.21 -17.45 -5.94
CA PRO A 185 23.55 -18.36 -7.04
C PRO A 185 22.37 -18.65 -7.98
N ARG A 186 21.17 -18.86 -7.42
CA ARG A 186 19.94 -19.07 -8.20
C ARG A 186 19.55 -17.85 -9.04
N VAL A 187 19.79 -16.65 -8.55
CA VAL A 187 19.46 -15.42 -9.29
C VAL A 187 20.39 -15.31 -10.49
N VAL A 188 21.70 -15.53 -10.28
CA VAL A 188 22.68 -15.56 -11.37
C VAL A 188 22.31 -16.61 -12.44
N ASP A 189 21.86 -17.80 -12.03
CA ASP A 189 21.50 -18.87 -12.97
C ASP A 189 20.17 -18.63 -13.73
N THR A 190 19.25 -17.84 -13.17
CA THR A 190 17.91 -17.63 -13.73
C THR A 190 17.70 -16.27 -14.36
N ILE A 191 18.66 -15.36 -14.23
CA ILE A 191 18.53 -14.01 -14.75
C ILE A 191 18.49 -14.04 -16.27
N PHE A 192 17.56 -13.29 -16.85
CA PHE A 192 17.47 -13.16 -18.29
C PHE A 192 18.61 -12.27 -18.79
N PRO A 193 19.52 -12.77 -19.64
CA PRO A 193 20.59 -11.95 -20.19
C PRO A 193 20.02 -11.05 -21.29
N ALA A 194 19.70 -9.81 -20.94
CA ALA A 194 19.30 -8.80 -21.90
C ALA A 194 20.52 -7.91 -22.26
N PRO A 195 20.77 -7.66 -23.56
CA PRO A 195 21.95 -6.90 -24.00
C PRO A 195 21.90 -5.40 -23.65
N ASN A 196 20.73 -4.90 -23.24
CA ASN A 196 20.48 -3.50 -22.90
C ASN A 196 20.15 -3.29 -21.41
N LEU A 197 20.47 -4.28 -20.56
CA LEU A 197 20.30 -4.22 -19.12
C LEU A 197 21.64 -4.43 -18.43
N THR A 198 22.02 -3.49 -17.58
CA THR A 198 23.08 -3.68 -16.60
C THR A 198 22.42 -4.02 -15.26
N ILE A 199 22.66 -5.23 -14.74
CA ILE A 199 22.03 -5.69 -13.50
C ILE A 199 23.03 -5.67 -12.35
N THR A 200 22.62 -5.05 -11.25
CA THR A 200 23.34 -4.99 -9.98
C THR A 200 22.40 -5.32 -8.82
N CYS A 201 22.92 -5.36 -7.60
CA CYS A 201 22.12 -5.62 -6.41
C CYS A 201 22.59 -4.86 -5.18
N SER A 202 21.66 -4.58 -4.28
CA SER A 202 21.96 -4.04 -2.94
C SER A 202 21.00 -4.59 -1.90
N SER A 203 21.36 -4.43 -0.62
CA SER A 203 20.52 -4.85 0.51
C SER A 203 19.15 -4.18 0.53
N SER A 204 19.05 -2.98 -0.03
CA SER A 204 17.85 -2.15 -0.05
C SER A 204 17.13 -2.12 -1.40
N GLY A 205 17.73 -2.70 -2.46
CA GLY A 205 17.26 -2.56 -3.85
C GLY A 205 17.48 -1.16 -4.43
N LYS A 206 18.21 -0.30 -3.73
CA LYS A 206 18.57 1.06 -4.15
C LYS A 206 20.08 1.18 -4.32
N LEU A 207 20.51 2.07 -5.21
CA LEU A 207 21.91 2.47 -5.36
C LEU A 207 22.28 3.51 -4.31
#